data_AF-A0A9W9QIH6-F1
#
_entry.id   AF-A0A9W9QIH6-F1
#
_cell.length_a   1.000
_cell.length_b   1.000
_cell.length_c   1.000
_cell.angle_alpha   90.00
_cell.angle_beta   90.00
_cell.angle_gamma   90.00
#
_symmetry.space_group_name_H-M   'P 1'
#
loop_
_entity.id
_entity.type
_entity.pdbx_description
1 polymer ?
#
loop_
_entity_poly.entity_id
_entity_poly.type
_entity_poly.pdbx_seq_one_letter_code
_entity_poly.pdbx_strand_id
1 'polypeptide(L)'
;MESYLSLPIIDQSIAFLDETSSYEDNMKALIFVLNHEFPLTMGYGVAPKQNDNTSHPDFVVYRLQRRSTRDRGLFDHTLAQAKRSDGSLEDTISQLVTALESAYSEHGRCWAIMAIGTTLHFYEYHTHLPANHRLIPWCPPGHSTNIFHLRDDSRVIESMFDHLRQNNEPAAR
;
A
#
# COMPACT_ATOMS: atom_id res chain seq x y z
N MET A 1 -1.38 -19.56 -3.23
CA MET A 1 -0.52 -18.75 -2.36
C MET A 1 -0.97 -19.04 -0.94
N GLU A 2 -0.07 -19.11 0.02
CA GLU A 2 -0.48 -19.26 1.42
C GLU A 2 -0.94 -17.89 1.90
N SER A 3 -2.10 -17.83 2.56
CA SER A 3 -2.62 -16.56 3.05
C SER A 3 -1.68 -15.95 4.06
N TYR A 4 -1.54 -14.62 4.09
CA TYR A 4 -0.73 -13.97 5.13
C TYR A 4 -1.22 -14.32 6.55
N LEU A 5 -2.51 -14.67 6.71
CA LEU A 5 -3.08 -15.16 7.97
C LEU A 5 -2.54 -16.52 8.42
N SER A 6 -1.87 -17.29 7.54
CA SER A 6 -1.20 -18.52 7.96
C SER A 6 0.09 -18.26 8.74
N LEU A 7 0.64 -17.05 8.65
CA LEU A 7 1.81 -16.65 9.42
C LEU A 7 1.37 -16.19 10.82
N PRO A 8 1.77 -16.89 11.90
CA PRO A 8 1.28 -16.58 13.24
C PRO A 8 1.57 -15.15 13.69
N ILE A 9 2.69 -14.57 13.24
CA ILE A 9 3.07 -13.19 13.57
C ILE A 9 2.12 -12.16 12.94
N ILE A 10 1.54 -12.46 11.77
CA ILE A 10 0.59 -11.59 11.07
C ILE A 10 -0.81 -11.79 11.63
N ASP A 11 -1.22 -13.05 11.83
CA ASP A 11 -2.52 -13.34 12.43
C ASP A 11 -2.66 -12.72 13.83
N GLN A 12 -1.61 -12.85 14.65
CA GLN A 12 -1.58 -12.27 16.00
C GLN A 12 -1.53 -10.73 15.97
N SER A 13 -0.80 -10.12 15.02
CA SER A 13 -0.75 -8.66 14.94
C SER A 13 -2.11 -8.07 14.53
N ILE A 14 -2.84 -8.73 13.65
CA ILE A 14 -4.20 -8.36 13.28
C ILE A 14 -5.16 -8.57 14.46
N ALA A 15 -5.03 -9.68 15.20
CA ALA A 15 -5.85 -9.90 16.40
C ALA A 15 -5.68 -8.78 17.45
N PHE A 16 -4.46 -8.24 17.62
CA PHE A 16 -4.25 -7.10 18.53
C PHE A 16 -4.97 -5.82 18.07
N LEU A 17 -5.25 -5.67 16.78
CA LEU A 17 -6.04 -4.53 16.28
C LEU A 17 -7.51 -4.59 16.68
N ASP A 18 -8.05 -5.81 16.75
CA ASP A 18 -9.43 -6.07 17.22
C ASP A 18 -9.58 -5.69 18.71
N GLU A 19 -8.52 -5.89 19.50
CA GLU A 19 -8.51 -5.61 20.95
C GLU A 19 -8.13 -4.15 21.26
N THR A 20 -7.16 -3.61 20.54
CA THR A 20 -6.59 -2.28 20.76
C THR A 20 -6.21 -1.63 19.42
N SER A 21 -6.94 -0.60 19.00
CA SER A 21 -6.66 0.10 17.73
C SER A 21 -5.58 1.17 17.86
N SER A 22 -4.42 0.83 18.42
CA SER A 22 -3.31 1.76 18.55
C SER A 22 -2.64 2.03 17.19
N TYR A 23 -2.05 3.22 17.03
CA TYR A 23 -1.29 3.54 15.82
C TYR A 23 -0.12 2.58 15.59
N GLU A 24 0.59 2.23 16.66
CA GLU A 24 1.76 1.34 16.58
C GLU A 24 1.38 -0.07 16.14
N ASP A 25 0.22 -0.55 16.58
CA ASP A 25 -0.24 -1.89 16.19
C ASP A 25 -0.71 -1.89 14.74
N ASN A 26 -1.35 -0.82 14.27
CA ASN A 26 -1.68 -0.66 12.84
C ASN A 26 -0.41 -0.64 11.98
N MET A 27 0.62 0.08 12.44
CA MET A 27 1.93 0.12 11.79
C MET A 27 2.57 -1.27 11.69
N LYS A 28 2.57 -2.05 12.79
CA LYS A 28 3.14 -3.41 12.85
C LYS A 28 2.37 -4.38 11.94
N ALA A 29 1.05 -4.37 12.00
CA ALA A 29 0.23 -5.23 11.14
C ALA A 29 0.47 -4.90 9.66
N LEU A 30 0.43 -3.61 9.31
CA LEU A 30 0.67 -3.16 7.94
C LEU A 30 2.05 -3.54 7.43
N ILE A 31 3.13 -3.28 8.19
CA ILE A 31 4.48 -3.63 7.74
C ILE A 31 4.67 -5.15 7.57
N PHE A 32 4.05 -5.97 8.41
CA PHE A 32 4.14 -7.42 8.27
C PHE A 32 3.40 -7.93 7.04
N VAL A 33 2.18 -7.43 6.80
CA VAL A 33 1.42 -7.74 5.57
C VAL A 33 2.19 -7.29 4.33
N LEU A 34 2.72 -6.07 4.31
CA LEU A 34 3.50 -5.56 3.17
C LEU A 34 4.77 -6.38 2.91
N ASN A 35 5.50 -6.80 3.94
CA ASN A 35 6.70 -7.64 3.75
C ASN A 35 6.37 -9.04 3.24
N HIS A 36 5.22 -9.59 3.62
CA HIS A 36 4.73 -10.85 3.08
C HIS A 36 4.39 -10.71 1.59
N GLU A 37 3.65 -9.67 1.24
CA GLU A 37 3.11 -9.46 -0.11
C GLU A 37 4.14 -8.89 -1.09
N PHE A 38 5.16 -8.18 -0.59
CA PHE A 38 6.22 -7.60 -1.40
C PHE A 38 7.60 -8.11 -0.97
N PRO A 39 7.88 -9.42 -1.15
CA PRO A 39 9.11 -10.01 -0.66
C PRO A 39 10.32 -9.59 -1.50
N LEU A 40 11.48 -9.51 -0.83
CA LEU A 40 12.78 -9.23 -1.45
C LEU A 40 13.11 -10.17 -2.61
N THR A 41 12.67 -11.43 -2.52
CA THR A 41 12.87 -12.46 -3.55
C THR A 41 12.16 -12.14 -4.86
N MET A 42 11.13 -11.30 -4.83
CA MET A 42 10.41 -10.79 -6.01
C MET A 42 10.92 -9.43 -6.48
N GLY A 43 12.00 -8.90 -5.87
CA GLY A 43 12.60 -7.62 -6.26
C GLY A 43 11.90 -6.40 -5.68
N TYR A 44 11.10 -6.57 -4.62
CA TYR A 44 10.52 -5.47 -3.86
C TYR A 44 11.34 -5.19 -2.60
N GLY A 45 11.15 -4.02 -1.99
CA GLY A 45 11.66 -3.74 -0.65
C GLY A 45 10.70 -2.82 0.09
N VAL A 46 10.37 -3.13 1.33
CA VAL A 46 9.52 -2.29 2.19
C VAL A 46 10.42 -1.54 3.15
N ALA A 47 10.33 -0.22 3.19
CA ALA A 47 11.07 0.60 4.16
C ALA A 47 10.17 1.66 4.77
N PRO A 48 10.46 2.09 6.01
CA PRO A 48 9.85 3.31 6.54
C PRO A 48 10.27 4.50 5.66
N LYS A 49 9.32 5.38 5.32
CA LYS A 49 9.69 6.64 4.65
C LYS A 49 10.33 7.56 5.69
N GLN A 50 11.66 7.56 5.80
CA GLN A 50 12.37 8.52 6.64
C GLN A 50 12.00 9.94 6.21
N ASN A 51 11.65 10.82 7.15
CA ASN A 51 11.50 12.24 6.86
C ASN A 51 11.97 13.18 7.95
N ASP A 52 12.61 14.25 7.47
CA ASP A 52 12.88 15.49 8.15
C ASP A 52 11.57 16.30 8.29
N ASN A 53 10.91 16.16 9.45
CA ASN A 53 9.96 17.13 10.01
C ASN A 53 8.64 17.48 9.28
N THR A 54 8.18 16.72 8.28
CA THR A 54 6.82 16.90 7.73
C THR A 54 6.10 15.56 7.58
N SER A 55 4.78 15.55 7.77
CA SER A 55 3.95 14.35 7.79
C SER A 55 3.93 13.64 6.43
N HIS A 56 4.42 12.41 6.40
CA HIS A 56 4.57 11.58 5.20
C HIS A 56 4.06 10.15 5.47
N PRO A 57 3.79 9.33 4.43
CA PRO A 57 3.33 7.96 4.57
C PRO A 57 4.36 7.15 5.35
N ASP A 58 3.85 6.21 6.12
CA ASP A 58 4.66 5.47 7.07
C ASP A 58 5.64 4.53 6.36
N PHE A 59 5.23 3.96 5.23
CA PHE A 59 6.03 3.01 4.46
C PHE A 59 6.04 3.32 2.96
N VAL A 60 7.16 2.97 2.33
CA VAL A 60 7.29 2.89 0.88
C VAL A 60 7.63 1.46 0.51
N VAL A 61 6.89 0.91 -0.45
CA VAL A 61 7.27 -0.29 -1.18
C VAL A 61 8.02 0.15 -2.42
N TYR A 62 9.29 -0.17 -2.47
CA TYR A 62 10.15 0.00 -3.62
C TYR A 62 10.05 -1.22 -4.53
N ARG A 63 10.19 -0.98 -5.84
CA ARG A 63 10.35 -2.04 -6.84
C ARG A 63 11.63 -1.85 -7.61
N LEU A 64 12.40 -2.93 -7.73
CA LEU A 64 13.55 -3.00 -8.62
C LEU A 64 13.05 -3.22 -10.05
N GLN A 65 13.24 -2.25 -10.94
CA GLN A 65 13.05 -2.46 -12.36
C GLN A 65 14.36 -2.91 -13.00
N ARG A 66 14.32 -4.05 -13.70
CA ARG A 66 15.45 -4.54 -14.50
C ARG A 66 15.12 -4.37 -15.98
N ARG A 67 15.42 -3.20 -16.55
CA ARG A 67 15.29 -2.96 -18.01
C ARG A 67 16.42 -3.63 -18.79
N SER A 68 17.61 -3.72 -18.18
CA SER A 68 18.75 -4.52 -18.68
C SER A 68 19.77 -4.80 -17.56
N THR A 69 20.85 -5.53 -17.83
CA THR A 69 21.94 -5.74 -16.86
C THR A 69 22.64 -4.45 -16.45
N ARG A 70 22.52 -3.37 -17.25
CA ARG A 70 23.17 -2.06 -17.05
C ARG A 70 22.22 -0.94 -16.61
N ASP A 71 20.91 -1.13 -16.73
CA ASP A 71 19.90 -0.14 -16.38
C ASP A 71 18.98 -0.71 -15.29
N ARG A 72 19.28 -0.32 -14.04
CA ARG A 72 18.57 -0.74 -12.83
C ARG A 72 18.10 0.52 -12.11
N GLY A 73 16.80 0.69 -12.01
CA GLY A 73 16.16 1.75 -11.26
C GLY A 73 15.40 1.20 -10.06
N LEU A 74 15.35 1.98 -8.99
CA LEU A 74 14.42 1.77 -7.88
C LEU A 74 13.31 2.83 -8.02
N PHE A 75 12.06 2.39 -7.96
CA PHE A 75 10.90 3.27 -8.06
C PHE A 75 9.96 3.06 -6.88
N ASP A 76 9.24 4.11 -6.51
CA ASP A 76 8.17 4.06 -5.53
C ASP A 76 6.98 3.33 -6.16
N HIS A 77 6.78 2.08 -5.79
CA HIS A 77 5.73 1.22 -6.33
C HIS A 77 4.42 1.40 -5.58
N THR A 78 4.48 1.38 -4.24
CA THR A 78 3.33 1.60 -3.37
C THR A 78 3.72 2.53 -2.22
N LEU A 79 2.91 3.55 -1.94
CA LEU A 79 2.97 4.29 -0.68
C LEU A 79 1.92 3.76 0.28
N ALA A 80 2.33 3.43 1.50
CA ALA A 80 1.43 2.88 2.50
C ALA A 80 1.41 3.73 3.77
N GLN A 81 0.21 3.97 4.29
CA GLN A 81 0.01 4.78 5.49
C GLN A 81 -0.91 4.05 6.48
N ALA A 82 -0.48 3.95 7.72
CA ALA A 82 -1.29 3.51 8.85
C ALA A 82 -1.88 4.73 9.57
N LYS A 83 -3.09 4.60 10.08
CA LYS A 83 -3.73 5.62 10.91
C LYS A 83 -4.43 5.01 12.10
N ARG A 84 -4.67 5.86 13.09
CA ARG A 84 -5.60 5.56 14.18
C ARG A 84 -7.03 5.62 13.66
N SER A 85 -7.92 4.85 14.27
CA SER A 85 -9.34 4.78 13.96
C SER A 85 -10.11 6.09 14.25
N ASP A 86 -9.54 7.01 15.03
CA ASP A 86 -10.12 8.29 15.44
C ASP A 86 -9.68 9.50 14.58
N GLY A 87 -8.83 9.27 13.57
CA GLY A 87 -8.30 10.33 12.70
C GLY A 87 -9.27 10.79 11.60
N SER A 88 -9.13 12.04 11.15
CA SER A 88 -9.82 12.54 9.96
C SER A 88 -9.34 11.80 8.70
N LEU A 89 -10.27 11.15 8.02
CA LEU A 89 -10.02 10.46 6.74
C LEU A 89 -9.57 11.46 5.66
N GLU A 90 -10.15 12.65 5.64
CA GLU A 90 -9.86 13.70 4.65
C GLU A 90 -8.43 14.23 4.81
N ASP A 91 -7.99 14.46 6.05
CA ASP A 91 -6.62 14.89 6.34
C ASP A 91 -5.62 13.80 5.93
N THR A 92 -5.99 12.54 6.16
CA THR A 92 -5.16 11.39 5.79
C THR A 92 -5.02 11.28 4.28
N ILE A 93 -6.13 11.38 3.54
CA ILE A 93 -6.10 11.37 2.07
C ILE A 93 -5.26 12.55 1.56
N SER A 94 -5.41 13.73 2.13
CA SER A 94 -4.63 14.92 1.73
C SER A 94 -3.13 14.74 1.96
N GLN A 95 -2.74 14.16 3.10
CA GLN A 95 -1.35 13.80 3.40
C GLN A 95 -0.81 12.75 2.42
N LEU A 96 -1.59 11.72 2.15
CA LEU A 96 -1.23 10.65 1.23
C LEU A 96 -1.03 11.20 -0.19
N VAL A 97 -1.94 12.05 -0.68
CA VAL A 97 -1.82 12.72 -1.99
C VAL A 97 -0.56 13.58 -2.06
N THR A 98 -0.30 14.40 -1.03
CA THR A 98 0.92 15.23 -0.97
C THR A 98 2.19 14.38 -1.08
N ALA A 99 2.21 13.22 -0.43
CA ALA A 99 3.34 12.30 -0.53
C ALA A 99 3.44 11.55 -1.86
N LEU A 100 2.31 11.30 -2.52
CA LEU A 100 2.25 10.72 -3.86
C LEU A 100 2.72 11.72 -4.93
N GLU A 101 2.50 13.02 -4.75
CA GLU A 101 3.00 14.07 -5.64
C GLU A 101 4.53 14.15 -5.67
N SER A 102 5.19 13.80 -4.57
CA SER A 102 6.65 13.71 -4.46
C SER A 102 7.21 12.32 -4.74
N ALA A 103 6.37 11.32 -5.02
CA ALA A 103 6.79 9.95 -5.25
C ALA A 103 7.58 9.81 -6.55
N TYR A 104 8.70 9.09 -6.50
CA TYR A 104 9.48 8.74 -7.69
C TYR A 104 8.83 7.53 -8.37
N SER A 105 7.66 7.77 -8.95
CA SER A 105 6.77 6.77 -9.53
C SER A 105 7.15 6.40 -10.95
N GLU A 106 6.99 5.13 -11.30
CA GLU A 106 7.19 4.66 -12.66
C GLU A 106 6.02 5.11 -13.54
N HIS A 107 6.30 5.78 -14.68
CA HIS A 107 5.27 6.25 -15.62
C HIS A 107 4.20 7.17 -15.01
N GLY A 108 4.52 7.85 -13.91
CA GLY A 108 3.56 8.74 -13.24
C GLY A 108 2.40 8.00 -12.57
N ARG A 109 2.55 6.70 -12.28
CA ARG A 109 1.56 5.89 -11.58
C ARG A 109 2.15 5.23 -10.33
N CYS A 110 1.39 5.23 -9.25
CA CYS A 110 1.80 4.61 -8.00
C CYS A 110 0.57 4.02 -7.30
N TRP A 111 0.73 2.93 -6.58
CA TRP A 111 -0.33 2.42 -5.73
C TRP A 111 -0.31 3.12 -4.37
N ALA A 112 -1.48 3.25 -3.76
CA ALA A 112 -1.58 3.76 -2.40
C ALA A 112 -2.42 2.81 -1.55
N ILE A 113 -1.91 2.49 -0.36
CA ILE A 113 -2.60 1.66 0.63
C ILE A 113 -2.74 2.46 1.91
N MET A 114 -3.93 2.45 2.48
CA MET A 114 -4.18 3.08 3.76
C MET A 114 -4.80 2.07 4.73
N ALA A 115 -4.14 1.87 5.87
CA ALA A 115 -4.61 0.99 6.94
C ALA A 115 -5.25 1.82 8.06
N ILE A 116 -6.52 1.55 8.35
CA ILE A 116 -7.27 2.19 9.43
C ILE A 116 -7.84 1.08 10.30
N GLY A 117 -7.24 0.87 11.48
CA GLY A 117 -7.59 -0.28 12.30
C GLY A 117 -7.43 -1.57 11.49
N THR A 118 -8.47 -2.39 11.48
CA THR A 118 -8.50 -3.67 10.77
C THR A 118 -8.88 -3.57 9.28
N THR A 119 -8.98 -2.37 8.72
CA THR A 119 -9.36 -2.18 7.32
C THR A 119 -8.21 -1.66 6.46
N LEU A 120 -8.10 -2.19 5.24
CA LEU A 120 -7.23 -1.67 4.20
C LEU A 120 -8.06 -0.97 3.13
N HIS A 121 -7.60 0.20 2.72
CA HIS A 121 -8.12 0.96 1.61
C HIS A 121 -7.08 0.99 0.49
N PHE A 122 -7.52 0.73 -0.74
CA PHE A 122 -6.63 0.68 -1.89
C PHE A 122 -6.95 1.75 -2.92
N TYR A 123 -5.92 2.32 -3.51
CA TYR A 123 -6.03 3.37 -4.52
C TYR A 123 -4.96 3.23 -5.59
N GLU A 124 -5.28 3.70 -6.79
CA GLU A 124 -4.30 3.98 -7.85
C GLU A 124 -4.11 5.49 -7.95
N TYR A 125 -2.86 5.94 -7.99
CA TYR A 125 -2.50 7.33 -8.17
C TYR A 125 -2.01 7.60 -9.59
N HIS A 126 -2.46 8.70 -10.20
CA HIS A 126 -2.09 9.12 -11.55
C HIS A 126 -1.66 10.60 -11.57
N THR A 127 -0.38 10.88 -11.83
CA THR A 127 0.14 12.26 -11.91
C THR A 127 -0.49 13.08 -13.04
N HIS A 128 -0.93 12.41 -14.11
CA HIS A 128 -1.47 13.04 -15.31
C HIS A 128 -2.93 13.50 -15.19
N LEU A 129 -3.66 13.06 -14.16
CA LEU A 129 -5.03 13.50 -13.92
C LEU A 129 -5.05 14.88 -13.24
N PRO A 130 -6.17 15.63 -13.32
CA PRO A 130 -6.35 16.87 -12.55
C PRO A 130 -6.18 16.61 -11.05
N ALA A 131 -5.61 17.55 -10.30
CA ALA A 131 -5.20 17.38 -8.89
C ALA A 131 -6.19 16.60 -8.01
N ASN A 132 -7.49 16.96 -8.06
CA ASN A 132 -8.52 16.33 -7.21
C ASN A 132 -9.04 14.98 -7.72
N HIS A 133 -8.51 14.48 -8.84
CA HIS A 133 -8.89 13.22 -9.46
C HIS A 133 -7.71 12.25 -9.59
N ARG A 134 -6.56 12.60 -9.00
CA ARG A 134 -5.34 11.80 -9.14
C ARG A 134 -5.37 10.51 -8.33
N LEU A 135 -6.09 10.48 -7.22
CA LEU A 135 -6.21 9.29 -6.36
C LEU A 135 -7.56 8.62 -6.62
N ILE A 136 -7.53 7.44 -7.23
CA ILE A 136 -8.73 6.70 -7.62
C ILE A 136 -8.88 5.49 -6.70
N PRO A 137 -10.01 5.33 -5.98
CA PRO A 137 -10.32 4.10 -5.26
C PRO A 137 -10.26 2.89 -6.20
N TRP A 138 -9.51 1.85 -5.82
CA TRP A 138 -9.34 0.67 -6.65
C TRP A 138 -9.87 -0.58 -5.97
N CYS A 139 -10.52 -1.46 -6.74
CA CYS A 139 -11.04 -2.73 -6.27
C CYS A 139 -11.05 -3.77 -7.40
N PRO A 140 -11.06 -5.08 -7.09
CA PRO A 140 -11.04 -6.11 -8.11
C PRO A 140 -12.38 -6.17 -8.85
N PRO A 141 -12.41 -6.73 -10.07
CA PRO A 141 -13.65 -6.98 -10.80
C PRO A 141 -14.66 -7.77 -9.94
N GLY A 142 -15.90 -7.28 -9.87
CA GLY A 142 -16.96 -7.88 -9.06
C GLY A 142 -17.10 -7.31 -7.65
N HIS A 143 -16.23 -6.39 -7.24
CA HIS A 143 -16.36 -5.64 -6.00
C HIS A 143 -16.80 -4.18 -6.27
N SER A 144 -17.48 -3.58 -5.30
CA SER A 144 -17.98 -2.19 -5.38
C SER A 144 -17.29 -1.25 -4.38
N THR A 145 -16.33 -1.76 -3.61
CA THR A 145 -15.63 -1.03 -2.54
C THR A 145 -14.14 -1.29 -2.64
N ASN A 146 -13.34 -0.28 -2.30
CA ASN A 146 -11.89 -0.38 -2.18
C ASN A 146 -11.42 -0.64 -0.74
N ILE A 147 -12.36 -0.90 0.17
CA ILE A 147 -12.16 -1.07 1.61
C ILE A 147 -12.39 -2.53 1.97
N PHE A 148 -11.42 -3.15 2.62
CA PHE A 148 -11.42 -4.59 2.92
C PHE A 148 -10.94 -4.84 4.35
N HIS A 149 -11.62 -5.73 5.06
CA HIS A 149 -11.22 -6.16 6.39
C HIS A 149 -10.07 -7.17 6.34
N LEU A 150 -8.99 -6.91 7.10
CA LEU A 150 -7.76 -7.71 7.12
C LEU A 150 -7.97 -9.17 7.48
N ARG A 151 -9.06 -9.54 8.15
CA ARG A 151 -9.35 -10.95 8.46
C ARG A 151 -10.38 -11.53 7.50
N ASP A 152 -11.50 -10.84 7.35
CA ASP A 152 -12.67 -11.38 6.64
C ASP A 152 -12.50 -11.37 5.12
N ASP A 153 -11.72 -10.42 4.59
CA ASP A 153 -11.52 -10.22 3.16
C ASP A 153 -10.12 -10.67 2.69
N SER A 154 -9.41 -11.48 3.47
CA SER A 154 -8.02 -11.91 3.20
C SER A 154 -7.78 -12.42 1.77
N ARG A 155 -8.69 -13.22 1.21
CA ARG A 155 -8.60 -13.72 -0.18
C ARG A 155 -8.73 -12.61 -1.23
N VAL A 156 -9.58 -11.61 -0.95
CA VAL A 156 -9.75 -10.47 -1.84
C VAL A 156 -8.51 -9.59 -1.75
N ILE A 157 -7.99 -9.36 -0.56
CA ILE A 157 -6.74 -8.63 -0.31
C ILE A 157 -5.55 -9.30 -1.01
N GLU A 158 -5.42 -10.63 -0.97
CA GLU A 158 -4.41 -11.36 -1.75
C GLU A 158 -4.53 -11.07 -3.26
N SER A 159 -5.76 -11.10 -3.78
CA SER A 159 -6.03 -10.79 -5.19
C SER A 159 -5.70 -9.31 -5.52
N MET A 160 -5.90 -8.39 -4.57
CA MET A 160 -5.49 -7.00 -4.70
C MET A 160 -3.98 -6.90 -4.83
N PHE A 161 -3.23 -7.52 -3.91
CA PHE A 161 -1.77 -7.48 -3.94
C PHE A 161 -1.19 -8.16 -5.19
N ASP A 162 -1.79 -9.27 -5.65
CA ASP A 162 -1.45 -9.87 -6.93
C ASP A 162 -1.64 -8.88 -8.10
N HIS A 163 -2.75 -8.14 -8.10
CA HIS A 163 -2.99 -7.11 -9.11
C HIS A 163 -1.94 -6.00 -9.05
N LEU A 164 -1.65 -5.47 -7.86
CA LEU A 164 -0.65 -4.42 -7.63
C LEU A 164 0.74 -4.85 -8.11
N ARG A 165 1.12 -6.13 -7.93
CA ARG A 165 2.38 -6.69 -8.41
C ARG A 165 2.44 -6.85 -9.93
N GLN A 166 1.31 -7.11 -10.58
CA GLN A 166 1.25 -7.42 -12.01
C GLN A 166 1.03 -6.18 -12.90
N ASN A 167 0.20 -5.23 -12.45
CA ASN A 167 -0.23 -4.10 -13.27
C ASN A 167 0.65 -2.86 -13.04
N ASN A 168 1.90 -2.98 -13.48
CA ASN A 168 2.92 -1.95 -13.34
C ASN A 168 3.37 -1.33 -14.67
N GLU A 169 2.84 -1.83 -15.79
CA GLU A 169 3.14 -1.30 -17.11
C GLU A 169 1.90 -0.56 -17.64
N PRO A 170 2.05 0.61 -18.28
CA PRO A 170 0.96 1.15 -19.08
C PRO A 170 0.58 0.10 -20.13
N ALA A 171 -0.73 -0.11 -20.35
CA ALA A 171 -1.19 -0.96 -21.44
C ALA A 171 -0.44 -0.58 -22.72
N ALA A 172 0.18 -1.58 -23.37
CA ALA A 172 0.90 -1.37 -24.62
C ALA A 172 0.00 -0.60 -25.59
N ARG A 173 0.45 0.60 -25.98
CA ARG A 173 -0.21 1.41 -27.00
C ARG A 173 -0.01 0.79 -28.38
#